data_AF-A0A0N4WD32-F1
#
_entry.id   AF-A0A0N4WD32-F1
#
_cell.length_a   1.000
_cell.length_b   1.000
_cell.length_c   1.000
_cell.angle_alpha   90.00
_cell.angle_beta   90.00
_cell.angle_gamma   90.00
#
_symmetry.space_group_name_H-M   'P 1'
#
loop_
_entity.id
_entity.type
_entity.pdbx_description
1 polymer ?
#
loop_
_entity_poly.entity_id
_entity_poly.type
_entity_poly.pdbx_seq_one_letter_code
_entity_poly.pdbx_strand_id
1 'polypeptide(L)'
;MRAREPGIEWNEGLLEIDNDDCNDVDGCVQVPEDMFCDSDIVREIFRTALHPSNTSELCERAILAPKNVHVQSLNDVTLDALKM
;
A
#
# COMPACT_ATOMS: atom_id res chain seq x y z
N MET A 1 3.96 -1.82 0.15
CA MET A 1 4.34 -3.17 0.60
C MET A 1 4.30 -4.09 -0.63
N ARG A 2 5.42 -4.72 -1.01
CA ARG A 2 5.52 -5.52 -2.24
C ARG A 2 5.46 -6.99 -1.86
N ALA A 3 4.49 -7.73 -2.38
CA ALA A 3 4.59 -9.19 -2.40
C ALA A 3 5.67 -9.56 -3.41
N ARG A 4 6.85 -9.99 -2.96
CA ARG A 4 7.88 -10.54 -3.86
C ARG A 4 7.36 -11.79 -4.58
N GLU A 5 6.47 -12.54 -3.91
CA GLU A 5 5.67 -13.63 -4.45
C GLU A 5 4.23 -13.50 -3.90
N PRO A 6 3.28 -12.91 -4.64
CA PRO A 6 1.89 -12.83 -4.16
C PRO A 6 1.28 -14.24 -4.12
N GLY A 7 1.27 -14.83 -2.93
CA GLY A 7 0.68 -16.12 -2.59
C GLY A 7 -0.34 -15.99 -1.46
N ILE A 8 -0.87 -17.12 -0.99
CA ILE A 8 -1.82 -17.17 0.13
C ILE A 8 -1.25 -16.48 1.37
N GLU A 9 0.05 -16.68 1.65
CA GLU A 9 0.77 -16.06 2.77
C GLU A 9 0.76 -14.52 2.72
N TRP A 10 0.81 -13.93 1.52
CA TRP A 10 0.71 -12.48 1.37
C TRP A 10 -0.68 -11.96 1.69
N ASN A 11 -1.72 -12.69 1.27
CA ASN A 11 -3.10 -12.30 1.55
C ASN A 11 -3.43 -12.46 3.04
N GLU A 12 -2.93 -13.53 3.67
CA GLU A 12 -3.05 -13.74 5.11
C GLU A 12 -2.34 -12.64 5.89
N GLY A 13 -1.12 -12.28 5.52
CA GLY A 13 -0.40 -11.16 6.15
C GLY A 13 -1.12 -9.81 6.01
N LEU A 14 -1.79 -9.54 4.87
CA LEU A 14 -2.60 -8.33 4.73
C LEU A 14 -3.84 -8.33 5.63
N LEU A 15 -4.45 -9.49 5.88
CA LEU A 15 -5.58 -9.63 6.80
C LEU A 15 -5.15 -9.47 8.26
N GLU A 16 -3.99 -10.00 8.64
CA GLU A 16 -3.43 -9.82 9.98
C GLU A 16 -3.11 -8.33 10.26
N ILE A 17 -2.62 -7.60 9.25
CA ILE A 17 -2.42 -6.15 9.34
C ILE A 17 -3.75 -5.40 9.53
N ASP A 18 -4.82 -5.79 8.83
CA ASP A 18 -6.14 -5.16 8.94
C ASP A 18 -6.80 -5.43 10.30
N ASN A 19 -6.51 -6.59 10.88
CA ASN A 19 -7.05 -7.02 12.18
C ASN A 19 -6.30 -6.48 13.40
N ASP A 20 -5.30 -5.60 13.23
CA ASP A 20 -4.47 -5.07 14.33
C ASP A 20 -3.55 -6.13 14.98
N ASP A 21 -3.50 -7.35 14.44
CA ASP A 21 -2.73 -8.48 14.98
C ASP A 21 -1.20 -8.26 14.82
N CYS A 22 -0.80 -7.41 13.87
CA CYS A 22 0.59 -7.05 13.63
C CYS A 22 1.01 -5.73 14.30
N ASN A 23 0.18 -5.12 15.16
CA ASN A 23 0.49 -3.82 15.70
C ASN A 23 1.32 -3.89 16.99
N ASP A 24 2.23 -2.94 17.18
CA ASP A 24 2.98 -2.80 18.42
C ASP A 24 2.13 -2.17 19.54
N VAL A 25 2.77 -1.98 20.70
CA VAL A 25 2.17 -1.38 21.89
C VAL A 25 1.65 0.04 21.68
N ASP A 26 2.11 0.72 20.64
CA ASP A 26 1.71 2.08 20.26
C ASP A 26 0.65 2.08 19.13
N GLY A 27 0.17 0.91 18.70
CA GLY A 27 -0.82 0.75 17.64
C GLY A 27 -0.25 0.96 16.23
N CYS A 28 1.07 0.81 16.06
CA CYS A 28 1.73 0.93 14.77
C CYS A 28 1.97 -0.46 14.17
N VAL A 29 1.65 -0.63 12.88
CA VAL A 29 1.90 -1.87 12.14
C VAL A 29 3.39 -2.19 12.15
N GLN A 30 3.75 -3.34 12.73
CA GLN A 30 5.09 -3.90 12.70
C GLN A 30 5.29 -4.63 11.37
N VAL A 31 5.97 -3.95 10.46
CA VAL A 31 6.32 -4.52 9.15
C VAL A 31 7.62 -5.33 9.31
N PRO A 32 7.68 -6.59 8.84
CA PRO A 32 8.91 -7.38 8.83
C PRO A 32 10.05 -6.71 8.06
N GLU A 33 11.29 -6.82 8.56
CA GLU A 33 12.48 -6.17 7.96
C GLU A 33 12.71 -6.55 6.49
N ASP A 34 12.37 -7.79 6.12
CA ASP A 34 12.49 -8.32 4.76
C ASP A 34 11.46 -7.75 3.77
N MET A 35 10.42 -7.08 4.27
CA MET A 35 9.48 -6.31 3.44
C MET A 35 9.93 -4.88 3.17
N PHE A 36 10.95 -4.38 3.87
CA PHE A 36 11.54 -3.09 3.56
C PHE A 36 12.39 -3.19 2.29
N CYS A 37 12.36 -2.13 1.50
CA CYS A 37 13.22 -2.04 0.32
C CYS A 37 14.55 -1.40 0.72
N ASP A 38 15.65 -2.13 0.50
CA ASP A 38 17.02 -1.62 0.74
C ASP A 38 17.50 -0.63 -0.34
N SER A 39 16.84 -0.61 -1.49
CA SER A 39 17.16 0.26 -2.62
C SER A 39 16.22 1.45 -2.74
N ASP A 40 16.64 2.45 -3.51
CA ASP A 40 15.79 3.59 -3.89
C ASP A 40 14.41 3.12 -4.37
N ILE A 41 13.36 3.57 -3.65
CA ILE A 41 11.96 3.19 -3.88
C ILE A 41 11.51 3.45 -5.33
N VAL A 42 12.06 4.48 -5.98
CA VAL A 42 11.78 4.80 -7.38
C VAL A 42 12.32 3.71 -8.29
N ARG A 43 13.59 3.33 -8.10
CA ARG A 43 14.19 2.25 -8.88
C ARG A 43 13.51 0.92 -8.62
N GLU A 44 13.09 0.67 -7.39
CA GLU A 44 12.48 -0.59 -7.01
C GLU A 44 11.08 -0.76 -7.59
N ILE A 45 10.23 0.27 -7.50
CA ILE A 45 8.87 0.24 -8.06
C ILE A 45 8.91 0.23 -9.59
N PHE A 46 9.70 1.13 -10.18
CA PHE A 46 9.61 1.43 -11.60
C PHE A 46 10.68 0.75 -12.46
N ARG A 47 11.67 0.08 -11.84
CA ARG A 47 12.85 -0.52 -12.49
C ARG A 47 13.64 0.47 -13.38
N THR A 48 13.35 1.76 -13.26
CA THR A 48 13.86 2.84 -14.12
C THR A 48 13.96 4.12 -13.28
N ALA A 49 14.85 5.04 -13.65
CA ALA A 49 14.85 6.38 -13.06
C ALA A 49 13.60 7.15 -13.56
N LEU A 50 12.85 7.74 -12.63
CA LEU A 50 11.76 8.67 -12.96
C LEU A 50 12.35 9.84 -13.74
N HIS A 51 11.94 9.98 -15.00
CA HIS A 51 12.26 11.14 -15.82
C HIS A 51 10.94 11.87 -16.13
N PRO A 52 10.90 13.20 -16.15
CA PRO A 52 9.65 13.93 -16.41
C PRO A 52 8.94 13.45 -17.70
N SER A 53 9.70 13.01 -18.69
CA SER A 53 9.18 12.51 -19.97
C SER A 53 8.55 11.10 -19.93
N ASN A 54 8.79 10.29 -18.89
CA ASN A 54 8.25 8.93 -18.77
C ASN A 54 7.20 8.81 -17.65
N THR A 55 6.85 9.91 -16.98
CA THR A 55 5.87 9.95 -15.88
C THR A 55 4.50 9.41 -16.28
N SER A 56 3.98 9.72 -17.48
CA SER A 56 2.68 9.21 -17.94
C SER A 56 2.63 7.69 -18.02
N GLU A 57 3.66 7.07 -18.62
CA GLU A 57 3.76 5.61 -18.74
C GLU A 57 3.94 4.93 -17.37
N LEU A 58 4.56 5.62 -16.42
CA LEU A 58 4.76 5.14 -15.06
C LEU A 58 3.49 5.22 -14.21
N CYS A 59 2.67 6.25 -14.40
CA CYS A 59 1.35 6.35 -13.77
C CYS A 59 0.41 5.23 -14.21
N GLU A 60 0.56 4.70 -15.42
CA GLU A 60 -0.24 3.57 -15.91
C GLU A 60 0.19 2.21 -15.31
N ARG A 61 1.45 2.10 -14.87
CA ARG A 61 2.01 0.85 -14.31
C ARG A 61 1.95 0.79 -12.79
N ALA A 62 1.85 1.94 -12.11
CA ALA A 62 1.71 1.98 -10.66
C ALA A 62 0.23 1.84 -10.27
N ILE A 63 -0.07 0.86 -9.42
CA ILE A 63 -1.29 0.90 -8.60
C ILE A 63 -1.04 1.94 -7.51
N LEU A 64 -1.37 3.19 -7.82
CA LEU A 64 -1.31 4.28 -6.85
C LEU A 64 -2.48 4.10 -5.88
N ALA A 65 -2.17 3.68 -4.66
CA ALA A 65 -3.16 3.69 -3.59
C ALA A 65 -3.68 5.13 -3.40
N PRO A 66 -4.99 5.32 -3.20
CA PRO A 66 -5.53 6.64 -2.88
C PRO A 66 -4.85 7.16 -1.62
N LYS A 67 -4.50 8.45 -1.61
CA LYS A 67 -4.07 9.12 -0.36
C LYS A 67 -5.12 8.91 0.73
N ASN A 68 -4.71 8.86 1.99
CA ASN A 68 -5.61 8.70 3.14
C ASN A 68 -6.79 9.69 3.13
N VAL A 69 -6.59 10.92 2.63
CA VAL A 69 -7.67 11.91 2.47
C VAL A 69 -8.76 11.47 1.48
N HIS A 70 -8.39 10.75 0.42
CA HIS A 70 -9.33 10.20 -0.55
C HIS A 70 -10.01 8.95 0.00
N VAL A 71 -9.28 8.12 0.77
CA VAL A 71 -9.86 6.97 1.47
C VAL A 71 -10.88 7.42 2.51
N GLN A 72 -10.56 8.46 3.29
CA GLN A 72 -11.49 9.06 4.26
C GLN A 72 -12.77 9.54 3.58
N SER A 73 -12.64 10.26 2.46
CA SER A 73 -13.80 10.74 1.71
C SER A 73 -14.66 9.60 1.17
N LEU A 74 -14.06 8.47 0.74
CA LEU A 74 -14.80 7.29 0.32
C LEU A 74 -15.51 6.64 1.51
N ASN A 75 -14.83 6.49 2.64
CA ASN A 75 -15.39 5.94 3.87
C ASN A 75 -16.58 6.76 4.36
N ASP A 76 -16.49 8.09 4.33
CA ASP A 76 -17.59 8.98 4.74
C ASP A 76 -18.82 8.79 3.85
N VAL A 77 -18.63 8.71 2.51
CA VAL A 77 -19.71 8.44 1.55
C VAL A 77 -20.34 7.06 1.79
N THR A 78 -19.52 6.03 2.03
CA THR A 78 -20.02 4.69 2.33
C THR A 78 -20.77 4.65 3.66
N LEU A 79 -20.28 5.34 4.70
CA LEU A 79 -20.96 5.44 6.00
C LEU A 79 -22.33 6.10 5.86
N ASP A 80 -22.44 7.15 5.05
CA ASP A 80 -23.72 7.83 4.81
C ASP A 80 -24.70 6.93 4.04
N ALA A 81 -24.22 6.13 3.09
CA ALA A 81 -25.05 5.17 2.37
C ALA A 81 -25.57 4.02 3.27
N LEU A 82 -24.81 3.63 4.29
CA LEU A 82 -25.18 2.57 5.25
C LEU A 82 -26.13 3.06 6.36
N LYS A 83 -26.29 4.37 6.53
CA LYS A 83 -27.21 4.99 7.51
C LYS A 83 -28.62 5.22 6.96
N MET A 84 -28.87 4.90 5.69
CA MET A 84 -30.20 4.86 5.06
C MET A 84 -30.83 3.48 5.21
#